data_AF-A0A379YJS8-F1
#
_entry.id   AF-A0A379YJS8-F1
#
_cell.length_a   1.000
_cell.length_b   1.000
_cell.length_c   1.000
_cell.angle_alpha   90.00
_cell.angle_beta   90.00
_cell.angle_gamma   90.00
#
_symmetry.space_group_name_H-M   'P 1'
#
loop_
_entity.id
_entity.type
_entity.pdbx_description
1 polymer ?
#
loop_
_entity_poly.entity_id
_entity_poly.type
_entity_poly.pdbx_seq_one_letter_code
_entity_poly.pdbx_strand_id
1 'polypeptide(L)'
;MILIWGAGNDSLKWLGNAAVGGANTVGAGISGNGGDGIDTISANFITKNVVMSGNAIVRTATITSNASQFTNFEKIDLAGYIGKATVNTGSTAANHTFDFGLLTGNAVSESSTTGLTNNVVQAATSNIGSQGFVLSGLAEAVKVINAAGGNSAQLEVTGNATAASSVEITFLQNATNHFNVTFDAVSSTDVNAGSLALNSSSSLLLPTALSTLNIASGGTGSFDNILSLTGTNAQVQNIAVTGDHLLDLTVGSGFSNVRDINASANTGGLDLNSNHAGTGDGIIVQLLNILPLSAVTTGLLAPVLTALGLNGYQLTVEGTGTTDSFNVLGNTTLAGGNGVNTYELKSSTTQAGVTITDFDSAKDKIVDAASALTISGDTSGTAVADYGTRASDTLDALLGTLVGGLTNGVIGLLGGILGLGSSNALTAKVGVASVVFGGTGDNASSYVIIDNNDNHTLDANDSVVYLTGQNHQQLLDTLHYA
;
A
#
# COMPACT_ATOMS: atom_id res chain seq x y z
N MET A 1 26.20 9.76 34.96
CA MET A 1 25.47 10.86 34.32
C MET A 1 23.99 10.57 34.50
N ILE A 2 23.28 11.45 35.23
CA ILE A 2 21.84 11.36 35.41
C ILE A 2 21.25 12.55 34.65
N LEU A 3 20.36 12.28 33.71
CA LEU A 3 19.67 13.31 32.92
C LEU A 3 18.21 13.33 33.36
N ILE A 4 17.70 14.50 33.72
CA ILE A 4 16.31 14.71 34.13
C ILE A 4 15.78 15.87 33.31
N TRP A 5 14.71 15.60 32.56
CA TRP A 5 13.98 16.58 31.78
C TRP A 5 12.77 17.10 32.55
N GLY A 6 12.20 18.19 32.03
CA GLY A 6 11.16 18.97 32.68
C GLY A 6 9.77 18.55 32.22
N ALA A 7 8.90 19.54 32.03
CA ALA A 7 7.67 19.35 31.29
C ALA A 7 7.90 19.72 29.81
N GLY A 8 7.21 19.05 28.90
CA GLY A 8 7.32 19.28 27.46
C GLY A 8 7.59 17.98 26.70
N ASN A 9 7.75 18.07 25.38
CA ASN A 9 8.16 16.92 24.58
C ASN A 9 9.68 16.99 24.38
N ASP A 10 10.42 16.16 25.12
CA ASP A 10 11.87 16.14 25.13
C ASP A 10 12.46 15.00 24.29
N SER A 11 13.72 15.14 23.88
CA SER A 11 14.43 14.14 23.07
C SER A 11 15.82 13.84 23.59
N LEU A 12 16.08 12.57 23.89
CA LEU A 12 17.39 12.03 24.25
C LEU A 12 18.00 11.29 23.05
N LYS A 13 18.86 11.98 22.30
CA LYS A 13 19.50 11.46 21.09
C LYS A 13 20.93 10.98 21.35
N TRP A 14 21.29 9.84 20.74
CA TRP A 14 22.66 9.32 20.72
C TRP A 14 22.89 8.43 19.51
N LEU A 15 24.00 8.64 18.81
CA LEU A 15 24.36 7.90 17.59
C LEU A 15 24.94 6.51 17.87
N GLY A 16 25.03 6.10 19.15
CA GLY A 16 25.68 4.85 19.54
C GLY A 16 27.21 4.96 19.61
N ASN A 17 27.84 3.87 20.04
CA ASN A 17 29.29 3.70 20.12
C ASN A 17 29.77 2.34 19.62
N ALA A 18 28.88 1.55 19.00
CA ALA A 18 29.26 0.28 18.41
C ALA A 18 30.32 0.48 17.32
N ALA A 19 31.40 -0.32 17.37
CA ALA A 19 32.22 -0.52 16.19
C ALA A 19 31.37 -1.14 15.06
N VAL A 20 31.83 -1.07 13.80
CA VAL A 20 31.12 -1.67 12.66
C VAL A 20 30.78 -3.14 12.95
N GLY A 21 29.47 -3.44 13.00
CA GLY A 21 28.97 -4.78 13.32
C GLY A 21 29.09 -5.19 14.80
N GLY A 22 29.35 -4.26 15.71
CA GLY A 22 29.38 -4.46 17.17
C GLY A 22 28.06 -4.12 17.85
N ALA A 23 28.00 -4.28 19.17
CA ALA A 23 26.87 -3.86 20.00
C ALA A 23 27.18 -2.53 20.69
N ASN A 24 26.14 -1.71 20.95
CA ASN A 24 26.29 -0.53 21.79
C ASN A 24 26.58 -0.92 23.23
N THR A 25 27.35 -0.09 23.92
CA THR A 25 27.62 -0.24 25.36
C THR A 25 27.20 1.02 26.09
N VAL A 26 26.37 0.85 27.13
CA VAL A 26 25.90 1.93 27.99
C VAL A 26 26.30 1.59 29.42
N GLY A 27 27.03 2.49 30.07
CA GLY A 27 27.49 2.27 31.44
C GLY A 27 26.33 2.28 32.43
N ALA A 28 26.44 1.48 33.50
CA ALA A 28 25.43 1.41 34.58
C ALA A 28 25.19 2.77 35.30
N GLY A 29 26.14 3.70 35.17
CA GLY A 29 26.01 5.06 35.72
C GLY A 29 25.28 6.06 34.81
N ILE A 30 24.72 5.63 33.68
CA ILE A 30 23.98 6.49 32.75
C ILE A 30 22.48 6.24 32.94
N SER A 31 21.72 7.22 33.38
CA SER A 31 20.25 7.11 33.48
C SER A 31 19.56 8.37 32.98
N GLY A 32 18.30 8.22 32.57
CA GLY A 32 17.48 9.31 32.03
C GLY A 32 16.03 9.23 32.49
N ASN A 33 15.42 10.38 32.76
CA ASN A 33 13.98 10.49 32.99
C ASN A 33 13.42 11.63 32.13
N GLY A 34 12.56 11.32 31.15
CA GLY A 34 11.98 12.32 30.25
C GLY A 34 11.06 13.33 30.93
N GLY A 35 10.52 13.01 32.10
CA GLY A 35 9.67 13.94 32.85
C GLY A 35 8.19 13.80 32.48
N ASP A 36 7.51 14.93 32.32
CA ASP A 36 6.09 15.00 31.96
C ASP A 36 5.95 15.41 30.49
N GLY A 37 5.32 14.58 29.66
CA GLY A 37 5.07 14.91 28.25
C GLY A 37 5.03 13.68 27.35
N ILE A 38 5.42 13.88 26.08
CA ILE A 38 5.66 12.79 25.13
C ILE A 38 7.13 12.83 24.75
N ASP A 39 7.93 12.03 25.46
CA ASP A 39 9.37 12.07 25.34
C ASP A 39 9.91 10.96 24.44
N THR A 40 10.99 11.26 23.73
CA THR A 40 11.59 10.35 22.77
C THR A 40 13.02 9.99 23.16
N ILE A 41 13.35 8.70 23.18
CA ILE A 41 14.72 8.21 23.40
C ILE A 41 15.24 7.46 22.18
N SER A 42 16.50 7.68 21.81
CA SER A 42 17.14 6.88 20.76
C SER A 42 17.26 5.41 21.15
N ALA A 43 16.91 4.52 20.23
CA ALA A 43 17.06 3.07 20.37
C ALA A 43 18.50 2.64 20.72
N ASN A 44 19.51 3.44 20.35
CA ASN A 44 20.91 3.14 20.66
C ASN A 44 21.19 3.06 22.18
N PHE A 45 20.39 3.73 23.02
CA PHE A 45 20.54 3.67 24.48
C PHE A 45 20.09 2.33 25.08
N ILE A 46 19.28 1.56 24.37
CA ILE A 46 18.72 0.31 24.87
C ILE A 46 19.58 -0.85 24.37
N THR A 47 20.26 -1.49 25.31
CA THR A 47 21.17 -2.61 25.05
C THR A 47 20.50 -3.93 25.38
N LYS A 48 20.93 -4.98 24.68
CA LYS A 48 20.52 -6.36 24.88
C LYS A 48 21.75 -7.23 25.03
N ASN A 49 21.79 -8.00 26.12
CA ASN A 49 22.80 -9.03 26.32
C ASN A 49 22.12 -10.37 26.52
N VAL A 50 22.58 -11.38 25.79
CA VAL A 50 22.00 -12.71 25.78
C VAL A 50 23.08 -13.72 26.12
N VAL A 51 22.94 -14.36 27.28
CA VAL A 51 23.83 -15.43 27.72
C VAL A 51 23.10 -16.76 27.58
N MET A 52 23.63 -17.62 26.72
CA MET A 52 23.18 -19.00 26.63
C MET A 52 23.87 -19.87 27.68
N SER A 53 23.10 -20.62 28.46
CA SER A 53 23.59 -21.61 29.42
C SER A 53 22.87 -22.96 29.28
N GLY A 54 23.40 -24.00 29.90
CA GLY A 54 22.85 -25.36 29.83
C GLY A 54 23.61 -26.28 28.87
N ASN A 55 22.98 -27.37 28.46
CA ASN A 55 23.58 -28.41 27.60
C ASN A 55 22.80 -28.55 26.28
N ALA A 56 23.21 -29.48 25.40
CA ALA A 56 22.61 -29.64 24.07
C ALA A 56 21.09 -29.99 24.08
N ILE A 57 20.55 -30.46 25.20
CA ILE A 57 19.16 -30.89 25.35
C ILE A 57 18.30 -29.81 26.03
N VAL A 58 18.87 -29.12 27.03
CA VAL A 58 18.18 -28.06 27.77
C VAL A 58 19.07 -26.82 27.79
N ARG A 59 18.69 -25.82 26.99
CA ARG A 59 19.34 -24.51 26.96
C ARG A 59 18.43 -23.43 27.52
N THR A 60 19.01 -22.57 28.36
CA THR A 60 18.36 -21.37 28.89
C THR A 60 18.99 -20.14 28.27
N ALA A 61 18.16 -19.26 27.73
CA ALA A 61 18.55 -17.92 27.31
C ALA A 61 18.32 -16.95 28.48
N THR A 62 19.39 -16.36 29.02
CA THR A 62 19.27 -15.27 29.99
C THR A 62 19.47 -13.95 29.27
N ILE A 63 18.41 -13.14 29.20
CA ILE A 63 18.37 -11.86 28.51
C ILE A 63 18.41 -10.73 29.55
N THR A 64 19.43 -9.88 29.47
CA THR A 64 19.56 -8.68 30.29
C THR A 64 19.53 -7.42 29.42
N SER A 65 18.99 -6.34 29.97
CA SER A 65 18.93 -5.03 29.34
C SER A 65 19.12 -3.92 30.37
N ASN A 66 19.56 -2.76 29.91
CA ASN A 66 19.64 -1.54 30.69
C ASN A 66 18.37 -0.67 30.58
N ALA A 67 17.28 -1.17 29.98
CA ALA A 67 16.05 -0.40 29.78
C ALA A 67 15.48 0.23 31.08
N SER A 68 15.71 -0.39 32.25
CA SER A 68 15.30 0.17 33.54
C SER A 68 16.10 1.40 34.01
N GLN A 69 17.20 1.74 33.33
CA GLN A 69 17.96 2.97 33.57
C GLN A 69 17.25 4.20 32.97
N PHE A 70 16.19 4.00 32.18
CA PHE A 70 15.44 5.06 31.53
C PHE A 70 13.95 4.95 31.90
N THR A 71 13.29 6.09 32.13
CA THR A 71 11.87 6.16 32.50
C THR A 71 11.21 7.35 31.81
N ASN A 72 9.89 7.30 31.66
CA ASN A 72 9.08 8.37 31.05
C ASN A 72 9.63 8.78 29.68
N PHE A 73 9.70 7.79 28.77
CA PHE A 73 10.02 8.02 27.37
C PHE A 73 9.00 7.25 26.55
N GLU A 74 7.97 7.93 26.09
CA GLU A 74 6.82 7.32 25.45
C GLU A 74 7.16 6.76 24.07
N LYS A 75 8.18 7.31 23.39
CA LYS A 75 8.55 6.94 22.02
C LYS A 75 10.02 6.54 21.88
N ILE A 76 10.30 5.66 20.91
CA ILE A 76 11.66 5.18 20.59
C ILE A 76 12.07 5.64 19.20
N ASP A 77 13.12 6.46 19.11
CA ASP A 77 13.67 6.90 17.83
C ASP A 77 14.61 5.86 17.23
N LEU A 78 14.27 5.39 16.04
CA LEU A 78 15.02 4.40 15.27
C LEU A 78 16.13 5.04 14.41
N ALA A 79 16.13 6.36 14.27
CA ALA A 79 17.14 7.08 13.50
C ALA A 79 18.56 6.81 14.03
N GLY A 80 19.46 6.45 13.11
CA GLY A 80 20.86 6.15 13.39
C GLY A 80 21.07 4.90 14.25
N TYR A 81 20.10 4.00 14.36
CA TYR A 81 20.27 2.78 15.14
C TYR A 81 21.31 1.84 14.49
N ILE A 82 22.39 1.59 15.22
CA ILE A 82 23.49 0.71 14.81
C ILE A 82 23.64 -0.53 15.72
N GLY A 83 22.71 -0.71 16.66
CA GLY A 83 22.83 -1.71 17.72
C GLY A 83 22.56 -3.14 17.27
N LYS A 84 23.01 -4.09 18.10
CA LYS A 84 22.62 -5.50 18.07
C LYS A 84 22.79 -6.13 19.45
N ALA A 85 22.28 -7.34 19.64
CA ALA A 85 22.49 -8.08 20.88
C ALA A 85 23.98 -8.45 21.08
N THR A 86 24.48 -8.29 22.32
CA THR A 86 25.70 -8.95 22.77
C THR A 86 25.37 -10.40 23.08
N VAL A 87 26.12 -11.34 22.51
CA VAL A 87 25.90 -12.79 22.69
C VAL A 87 27.20 -13.46 23.12
N ASN A 88 27.10 -14.55 23.88
CA ASN A 88 28.27 -15.34 24.28
C ASN A 88 28.79 -16.26 23.15
N THR A 89 30.02 -16.76 23.31
CA THR A 89 30.74 -17.58 22.32
C THR A 89 29.89 -18.73 21.77
N GLY A 90 29.85 -18.87 20.43
CA GLY A 90 29.06 -19.88 19.72
C GLY A 90 27.65 -19.43 19.31
N SER A 91 27.31 -18.16 19.54
CA SER A 91 26.08 -17.51 19.09
C SER A 91 26.40 -16.36 18.12
N THR A 92 25.45 -16.01 17.26
CA THR A 92 25.51 -14.77 16.46
C THR A 92 24.23 -13.96 16.65
N ALA A 93 24.32 -12.65 16.44
CA ALA A 93 23.19 -11.73 16.47
C ALA A 93 23.17 -10.90 15.18
N ALA A 94 21.97 -10.64 14.66
CA ALA A 94 21.77 -9.82 13.47
C ALA A 94 22.07 -8.35 13.77
N ASN A 95 22.70 -7.66 12.81
CA ASN A 95 22.96 -6.22 12.92
C ASN A 95 21.65 -5.43 12.81
N HIS A 96 21.60 -4.27 13.47
CA HIS A 96 20.49 -3.31 13.42
C HIS A 96 19.15 -3.90 13.86
N THR A 97 19.17 -4.94 14.70
CA THR A 97 17.97 -5.54 15.29
C THR A 97 17.69 -4.95 16.67
N PHE A 98 16.52 -4.34 16.81
CA PHE A 98 15.95 -3.84 18.05
C PHE A 98 14.83 -4.78 18.51
N ASP A 99 15.00 -5.42 19.66
CA ASP A 99 13.99 -6.31 20.24
C ASP A 99 13.07 -5.52 21.18
N PHE A 100 11.89 -5.14 20.68
CA PHE A 100 10.89 -4.43 21.47
C PHE A 100 10.37 -5.30 22.63
N GLY A 101 10.49 -6.62 22.52
CA GLY A 101 10.13 -7.58 23.57
C GLY A 101 10.91 -7.39 24.87
N LEU A 102 12.08 -6.73 24.83
CA LEU A 102 12.81 -6.32 26.05
C LEU A 102 11.98 -5.43 26.95
N LEU A 103 11.13 -4.59 26.36
CA LEU A 103 10.30 -3.62 27.05
C LEU A 103 9.00 -4.27 27.54
N THR A 104 8.50 -5.28 26.82
CA THR A 104 7.16 -5.83 27.06
C THR A 104 7.11 -7.23 27.68
N GLY A 105 8.25 -7.88 27.91
CA GLY A 105 8.24 -9.25 28.46
C GLY A 105 8.29 -10.38 27.42
N ASN A 106 8.57 -10.04 26.15
CA ASN A 106 8.49 -10.98 25.01
C ASN A 106 9.83 -11.09 24.26
N ALA A 107 10.95 -10.81 24.92
CA ALA A 107 12.26 -10.83 24.28
C ALA A 107 12.64 -12.24 23.84
N VAL A 108 13.32 -12.35 22.71
CA VAL A 108 13.82 -13.63 22.18
C VAL A 108 15.33 -13.65 22.14
N SER A 109 15.93 -14.83 22.09
CA SER A 109 17.39 -14.94 22.13
C SER A 109 18.10 -14.36 20.91
N GLU A 110 17.42 -14.30 19.74
CA GLU A 110 17.96 -13.98 18.41
C GLU A 110 19.20 -14.81 17.99
N SER A 111 19.63 -15.74 18.83
CA SER A 111 20.89 -16.47 18.67
C SER A 111 20.67 -17.69 17.77
N SER A 112 21.47 -17.76 16.70
CA SER A 112 21.50 -18.85 15.71
C SER A 112 22.11 -20.16 16.23
N THR A 113 21.90 -20.53 17.49
CA THR A 113 22.46 -21.76 18.04
C THR A 113 21.74 -23.00 17.51
N THR A 114 22.48 -24.09 17.29
CA THR A 114 22.02 -25.34 16.66
C THR A 114 21.18 -26.26 17.56
N GLY A 115 20.63 -25.78 18.68
CA GLY A 115 19.87 -26.57 19.65
C GLY A 115 18.61 -25.88 20.15
N LEU A 116 17.65 -26.66 20.67
CA LEU A 116 16.36 -26.16 21.17
C LEU A 116 16.54 -25.28 22.42
N THR A 117 16.07 -24.03 22.33
CA THR A 117 15.96 -23.16 23.50
C THR A 117 14.64 -23.46 24.19
N ASN A 118 14.69 -24.03 25.39
CA ASN A 118 13.50 -24.51 26.11
C ASN A 118 13.06 -23.55 27.23
N ASN A 119 13.89 -22.56 27.56
CA ASN A 119 13.61 -21.60 28.62
C ASN A 119 14.20 -20.23 28.29
N VAL A 120 13.42 -19.17 28.43
CA VAL A 120 13.84 -17.78 28.30
C VAL A 120 13.60 -17.08 29.63
N VAL A 121 14.68 -16.54 30.20
CA VAL A 121 14.63 -15.70 31.40
C VAL A 121 15.02 -14.30 30.98
N GLN A 122 14.17 -13.32 31.23
CA GLN A 122 14.46 -11.92 30.91
C GLN A 122 14.34 -11.00 32.11
N ALA A 123 14.99 -9.84 32.01
CA ALA A 123 14.83 -8.74 32.96
C ALA A 123 13.39 -8.19 32.99
N ALA A 124 13.08 -7.41 34.03
CA ALA A 124 11.78 -6.77 34.20
C ALA A 124 11.47 -5.80 33.04
N THR A 125 10.18 -5.63 32.76
CA THR A 125 9.65 -4.77 31.70
C THR A 125 9.90 -3.28 31.98
N SER A 126 9.75 -2.47 30.94
CA SER A 126 9.84 -1.00 31.01
C SER A 126 8.66 -0.38 30.27
N ASN A 127 8.23 0.81 30.68
CA ASN A 127 7.15 1.56 30.04
C ASN A 127 7.64 2.43 28.86
N ILE A 128 8.94 2.37 28.54
CA ILE A 128 9.51 3.08 27.39
C ILE A 128 8.86 2.58 26.10
N GLY A 129 8.63 3.47 25.14
CA GLY A 129 8.08 3.10 23.84
C GLY A 129 6.62 2.71 23.88
N SER A 130 5.90 3.04 24.95
CA SER A 130 4.45 2.77 25.10
C SER A 130 3.59 3.42 24.02
N GLN A 131 4.12 4.42 23.32
CA GLN A 131 3.54 5.10 22.17
C GLN A 131 4.32 4.84 20.86
N GLY A 132 5.10 3.75 20.78
CA GLY A 132 5.66 3.27 19.52
C GLY A 132 6.97 3.95 19.12
N PHE A 133 7.14 4.13 17.81
CA PHE A 133 8.42 4.47 17.18
C PHE A 133 8.43 5.87 16.60
N VAL A 134 9.62 6.45 16.52
CA VAL A 134 9.91 7.70 15.82
C VAL A 134 10.97 7.44 14.76
N LEU A 135 10.87 8.13 13.63
CA LEU A 135 11.88 8.23 12.60
C LEU A 135 12.26 9.69 12.43
N SER A 136 13.27 10.14 13.17
CA SER A 136 13.72 11.54 13.11
C SER A 136 14.80 11.82 12.05
N GLY A 137 15.28 10.77 11.38
CA GLY A 137 16.38 10.80 10.41
C GLY A 137 16.67 9.40 9.86
N LEU A 138 17.82 9.21 9.18
CA LEU A 138 18.19 7.96 8.51
C LEU A 138 18.14 6.73 9.43
N ALA A 139 17.40 5.70 9.04
CA ALA A 139 17.36 4.37 9.66
C ALA A 139 17.67 3.28 8.62
N GLU A 140 18.95 2.95 8.47
CA GLU A 140 19.42 2.02 7.45
C GLU A 140 19.30 0.56 7.90
N ALA A 141 18.42 -0.21 7.27
CA ALA A 141 18.20 -1.64 7.51
C ALA A 141 17.85 -1.99 8.96
N VAL A 142 17.07 -1.13 9.63
CA VAL A 142 16.65 -1.33 11.01
C VAL A 142 15.53 -2.36 11.08
N LYS A 143 15.69 -3.36 11.96
CA LYS A 143 14.70 -4.39 12.22
C LYS A 143 14.17 -4.27 13.63
N VAL A 144 12.89 -4.04 13.77
CA VAL A 144 12.19 -4.16 15.04
C VAL A 144 11.55 -5.55 15.10
N ILE A 145 11.81 -6.29 16.17
CA ILE A 145 11.16 -7.58 16.41
C ILE A 145 10.37 -7.56 17.70
N ASN A 146 9.40 -8.49 17.79
CA ASN A 146 8.48 -8.60 18.93
C ASN A 146 7.76 -7.28 19.23
N ALA A 147 7.46 -6.50 18.19
CA ALA A 147 6.70 -5.27 18.33
C ALA A 147 5.32 -5.59 18.93
N ALA A 148 4.95 -4.85 19.95
CA ALA A 148 3.64 -4.96 20.56
C ALA A 148 2.60 -4.18 19.77
N GLY A 149 1.34 -4.57 19.94
CA GLY A 149 0.21 -3.85 19.38
C GLY A 149 -0.33 -2.75 20.29
N GLY A 150 -1.61 -2.42 20.12
CA GLY A 150 -2.25 -1.36 20.91
C GLY A 150 -1.59 0.00 20.65
N ASN A 151 -1.36 0.79 21.70
CA ASN A 151 -0.85 2.15 21.57
C ASN A 151 0.57 2.26 20.99
N SER A 152 1.36 1.19 21.02
CA SER A 152 2.70 1.16 20.43
C SER A 152 2.72 0.81 18.95
N ALA A 153 1.56 0.46 18.35
CA ALA A 153 1.43 0.13 16.93
C ALA A 153 1.43 1.40 16.05
N GLN A 154 2.47 2.23 16.19
CA GLN A 154 2.59 3.46 15.44
C GLN A 154 4.05 3.86 15.17
N LEU A 155 4.25 4.59 14.08
CA LEU A 155 5.49 5.21 13.64
C LEU A 155 5.24 6.68 13.34
N GLU A 156 5.96 7.56 14.02
CA GLU A 156 5.92 8.99 13.76
C GLU A 156 7.17 9.45 13.01
N VAL A 157 6.98 10.14 11.89
CA VAL A 157 8.05 10.68 11.04
C VAL A 157 8.17 12.17 11.36
N THR A 158 9.21 12.52 12.14
CA THR A 158 9.45 13.90 12.60
C THR A 158 10.57 14.60 11.84
N GLY A 159 11.21 13.90 10.88
CA GLY A 159 12.32 14.42 10.09
C GLY A 159 12.55 13.58 8.83
N ASN A 160 13.36 14.09 7.92
CA ASN A 160 13.66 13.40 6.66
C ASN A 160 14.61 12.21 6.91
N ALA A 161 14.08 11.00 6.76
CA ALA A 161 14.81 9.74 6.89
C ALA A 161 15.56 9.35 5.61
N THR A 162 15.29 10.03 4.49
CA THR A 162 15.81 9.76 3.15
C THR A 162 15.32 8.43 2.56
N ALA A 163 15.39 8.31 1.24
CA ALA A 163 15.06 7.08 0.52
C ALA A 163 15.95 5.87 0.88
N ALA A 164 17.11 6.10 1.51
CA ALA A 164 17.99 5.03 1.96
C ALA A 164 17.49 4.32 3.24
N SER A 165 16.50 4.90 3.94
CA SER A 165 15.92 4.26 5.12
C SER A 165 15.13 2.99 4.77
N SER A 166 15.31 1.98 5.60
CA SER A 166 14.56 0.72 5.54
C SER A 166 14.29 0.22 6.96
N VAL A 167 13.01 0.23 7.34
CA VAL A 167 12.54 -0.22 8.65
C VAL A 167 11.64 -1.42 8.45
N GLU A 168 11.97 -2.54 9.10
CA GLU A 168 11.17 -3.76 9.12
C GLU A 168 10.62 -3.98 10.54
N ILE A 169 9.30 -3.99 10.72
CA ILE A 169 8.64 -4.20 12.02
C ILE A 169 7.95 -5.55 12.01
N THR A 170 8.42 -6.45 12.88
CA THR A 170 7.82 -7.76 13.09
C THR A 170 7.03 -7.77 14.40
N PHE A 171 5.72 -7.87 14.28
CA PHE A 171 4.78 -7.92 15.39
C PHE A 171 4.74 -9.30 16.03
N LEU A 172 4.39 -9.33 17.31
CA LEU A 172 3.92 -10.55 17.96
C LEU A 172 2.67 -11.09 17.24
N GLN A 173 2.43 -12.40 17.31
CA GLN A 173 1.21 -12.99 16.79
C GLN A 173 -0.01 -12.40 17.51
N ASN A 174 -1.06 -12.08 16.75
CA ASN A 174 -2.28 -11.44 17.26
C ASN A 174 -2.06 -10.09 17.95
N ALA A 175 -0.97 -9.37 17.64
CA ALA A 175 -0.62 -8.15 18.36
C ALA A 175 -1.61 -7.00 18.14
N THR A 176 -1.98 -6.71 16.89
CA THR A 176 -2.74 -5.51 16.53
C THR A 176 -3.57 -5.73 15.29
N ASN A 177 -4.66 -4.96 15.17
CA ASN A 177 -5.48 -4.86 13.97
C ASN A 177 -5.16 -3.63 13.12
N HIS A 178 -4.32 -2.72 13.63
CA HIS A 178 -3.95 -1.48 12.95
C HIS A 178 -2.47 -1.15 13.13
N PHE A 179 -1.96 -0.33 12.24
CA PHE A 179 -0.70 0.38 12.41
C PHE A 179 -0.87 1.82 11.93
N ASN A 180 -0.36 2.80 12.67
CA ASN A 180 -0.47 4.21 12.30
C ASN A 180 0.89 4.76 11.89
N VAL A 181 0.96 5.43 10.74
CA VAL A 181 2.09 6.27 10.33
C VAL A 181 1.64 7.72 10.41
N THR A 182 2.38 8.57 11.11
CA THR A 182 2.05 9.99 11.23
C THR A 182 3.25 10.84 10.84
N PHE A 183 3.09 11.72 9.87
CA PHE A 183 4.08 12.74 9.53
C PHE A 183 3.79 13.99 10.36
N ASP A 184 4.77 14.44 11.14
CA ASP A 184 4.72 15.64 11.99
C ASP A 184 6.03 16.44 11.92
N ALA A 185 6.65 16.43 10.74
CA ALA A 185 7.92 17.11 10.51
C ALA A 185 7.72 18.62 10.28
N VAL A 186 8.70 19.41 10.70
CA VAL A 186 8.84 20.82 10.31
C VAL A 186 9.92 20.91 9.24
N SER A 187 9.55 21.26 8.00
CA SER A 187 10.48 21.19 6.87
C SER A 187 10.15 22.22 5.78
N SER A 188 11.13 22.49 4.91
CA SER A 188 10.97 23.27 3.67
C SER A 188 11.32 22.45 2.42
N THR A 189 11.49 21.14 2.59
CA THR A 189 11.82 20.16 1.56
C THR A 189 11.10 18.86 1.88
N ASP A 190 10.91 18.01 0.88
CA ASP A 190 10.20 16.73 1.04
C ASP A 190 10.73 15.90 2.20
N VAL A 191 9.80 15.24 2.88
CA VAL A 191 10.05 14.42 4.06
C VAL A 191 9.85 12.97 3.67
N ASN A 192 10.97 12.27 3.53
CA ASN A 192 10.98 10.88 3.09
C ASN A 192 11.13 9.94 4.30
N ALA A 193 10.16 9.05 4.50
CA ALA A 193 10.19 8.03 5.55
C ALA A 193 10.96 6.76 5.13
N GLY A 194 11.39 6.67 3.87
CA GLY A 194 12.03 5.50 3.28
C GLY A 194 11.05 4.35 3.06
N SER A 195 11.56 3.14 3.24
CA SER A 195 10.78 1.90 3.11
C SER A 195 10.35 1.35 4.47
N LEU A 196 9.09 0.94 4.55
CA LEU A 196 8.49 0.31 5.73
C LEU A 196 7.97 -1.07 5.36
N ALA A 197 8.43 -2.10 6.07
CA ALA A 197 7.92 -3.46 5.99
C ALA A 197 7.23 -3.84 7.30
N LEU A 198 6.02 -4.39 7.21
CA LEU A 198 5.23 -4.82 8.36
C LEU A 198 5.03 -6.34 8.29
N ASN A 199 5.60 -7.09 9.23
CA ASN A 199 5.41 -8.53 9.34
C ASN A 199 4.47 -8.82 10.50
N SER A 200 3.30 -9.39 10.20
CA SER A 200 2.27 -9.71 11.18
C SER A 200 1.71 -11.11 10.93
N SER A 201 1.19 -11.73 11.99
CA SER A 201 0.54 -13.04 11.90
C SER A 201 -0.62 -13.13 12.87
N SER A 202 -1.63 -13.93 12.52
CA SER A 202 -2.79 -14.21 13.37
C SER A 202 -3.01 -15.73 13.53
N SER A 203 -3.56 -16.14 14.66
CA SER A 203 -3.92 -17.55 14.90
C SER A 203 -5.41 -17.81 14.66
N LEU A 204 -5.78 -19.08 14.50
CA LEU A 204 -7.18 -19.48 14.29
C LEU A 204 -8.05 -19.33 15.54
N LEU A 205 -7.47 -19.44 16.73
CA LEU A 205 -8.23 -19.52 17.99
C LEU A 205 -8.58 -18.14 18.57
N LEU A 206 -7.74 -17.13 18.36
CA LEU A 206 -7.93 -15.76 18.85
C LEU A 206 -7.40 -14.76 17.80
N PRO A 207 -8.04 -14.65 16.61
CA PRO A 207 -7.48 -13.89 15.51
C PRO A 207 -7.53 -12.38 15.77
N THR A 208 -6.36 -11.76 15.85
CA THR A 208 -6.21 -10.31 15.65
C THR A 208 -5.24 -10.12 14.48
N ALA A 209 -5.76 -9.81 13.30
CA ALA A 209 -4.95 -9.60 12.10
C ALA A 209 -4.76 -8.11 11.85
N LEU A 210 -3.54 -7.69 11.51
CA LEU A 210 -3.22 -6.32 11.09
C LEU A 210 -3.94 -6.04 9.77
N SER A 211 -5.18 -5.52 9.85
CA SER A 211 -6.04 -5.31 8.69
C SER A 211 -5.94 -3.91 8.12
N THR A 212 -5.48 -2.94 8.92
CA THR A 212 -5.56 -1.51 8.59
C THR A 212 -4.21 -0.82 8.78
N LEU A 213 -3.81 -0.03 7.79
CA LEU A 213 -2.72 0.92 7.88
C LEU A 213 -3.30 2.33 7.75
N ASN A 214 -3.12 3.16 8.76
CA ASN A 214 -3.51 4.58 8.70
C ASN A 214 -2.27 5.43 8.46
N ILE A 215 -2.34 6.39 7.54
CA ILE A 215 -1.28 7.32 7.22
C ILE A 215 -1.83 8.74 7.38
N ALA A 216 -1.29 9.50 8.33
CA ALA A 216 -1.58 10.91 8.50
C ALA A 216 -0.44 11.73 7.87
N SER A 217 -0.66 12.24 6.66
CA SER A 217 0.24 13.11 5.90
C SER A 217 0.08 14.56 6.37
N GLY A 218 0.72 14.89 7.49
CA GLY A 218 0.76 16.24 8.06
C GLY A 218 2.15 16.86 8.04
N GLY A 219 2.32 17.90 8.86
CA GLY A 219 3.58 18.60 9.07
C GLY A 219 3.41 20.12 9.13
N THR A 220 4.53 20.83 9.29
CA THR A 220 4.56 22.30 9.22
C THR A 220 5.56 22.74 8.17
N GLY A 221 5.07 23.29 7.06
CA GLY A 221 5.91 23.71 5.94
C GLY A 221 5.17 23.63 4.61
N SER A 222 5.92 23.66 3.51
CA SER A 222 5.42 23.38 2.17
C SER A 222 6.34 22.35 1.54
N PHE A 223 5.93 21.09 1.61
CA PHE A 223 6.71 19.93 1.16
C PHE A 223 5.79 18.72 0.97
N ASP A 224 6.32 17.69 0.33
CA ASP A 224 5.60 16.43 0.14
C ASP A 224 6.09 15.37 1.15
N ASN A 225 5.18 14.47 1.55
CA ASN A 225 5.52 13.30 2.36
C ASN A 225 5.72 12.08 1.45
N ILE A 226 6.75 11.29 1.70
CA ILE A 226 7.09 10.12 0.86
C ILE A 226 7.17 8.86 1.72
N LEU A 227 6.46 7.80 1.32
CA LEU A 227 6.46 6.50 1.99
C LEU A 227 6.43 5.34 0.99
N SER A 228 7.33 4.37 1.16
CA SER A 228 7.32 3.12 0.39
C SER A 228 6.97 1.92 1.28
N LEU A 229 5.88 1.22 0.97
CA LEU A 229 5.48 0.00 1.64
C LEU A 229 6.12 -1.22 0.95
N THR A 230 6.98 -1.96 1.67
CA THR A 230 7.75 -3.10 1.14
C THR A 230 7.62 -4.35 2.01
N GLY A 231 8.25 -5.47 1.64
CA GLY A 231 8.12 -6.75 2.36
C GLY A 231 6.94 -7.59 1.84
N THR A 232 6.39 -8.48 2.68
CA THR A 232 5.43 -9.52 2.24
C THR A 232 4.17 -9.61 3.12
N ASN A 233 3.54 -8.49 3.45
CA ASN A 233 2.34 -8.48 4.30
C ASN A 233 1.09 -8.97 3.55
N ALA A 234 0.44 -10.02 4.07
CA ALA A 234 -0.81 -10.57 3.51
C ALA A 234 -2.05 -10.31 4.39
N GLN A 235 -1.93 -9.52 5.46
CA GLN A 235 -3.02 -9.25 6.38
C GLN A 235 -3.68 -7.89 6.15
N VAL A 236 -2.89 -6.86 5.81
CA VAL A 236 -3.38 -5.50 5.55
C VAL A 236 -4.32 -5.54 4.36
N GLN A 237 -5.51 -5.00 4.56
CA GLN A 237 -6.58 -4.91 3.57
C GLN A 237 -6.92 -3.45 3.24
N ASN A 238 -6.82 -2.55 4.23
CA ASN A 238 -7.22 -1.15 4.07
C ASN A 238 -6.04 -0.24 4.36
N ILE A 239 -5.80 0.72 3.48
CA ILE A 239 -4.88 1.84 3.68
C ILE A 239 -5.72 3.11 3.69
N ALA A 240 -5.74 3.82 4.82
CA ALA A 240 -6.43 5.10 4.95
C ALA A 240 -5.41 6.24 4.99
N VAL A 241 -5.56 7.25 4.15
CA VAL A 241 -4.71 8.44 4.07
C VAL A 241 -5.53 9.66 4.49
N THR A 242 -4.96 10.44 5.41
CA THR A 242 -5.55 11.67 5.95
C THR A 242 -4.49 12.77 6.01
N GLY A 243 -4.90 14.01 6.25
CA GLY A 243 -3.96 15.12 6.46
C GLY A 243 -4.13 16.23 5.43
N ASP A 244 -3.09 17.04 5.29
CA ASP A 244 -3.08 18.27 4.50
C ASP A 244 -1.84 18.45 3.62
N HIS A 245 -0.93 17.47 3.62
CA HIS A 245 0.23 17.43 2.73
C HIS A 245 0.05 16.36 1.66
N LEU A 246 0.59 16.60 0.47
CA LEU A 246 0.65 15.60 -0.59
C LEU A 246 1.41 14.37 -0.07
N LEU A 247 0.88 13.18 -0.37
CA LEU A 247 1.54 11.92 -0.07
C LEU A 247 1.97 11.21 -1.37
N ASP A 248 3.27 11.04 -1.57
CA ASP A 248 3.84 10.06 -2.49
C ASP A 248 3.87 8.69 -1.78
N LEU A 249 2.95 7.82 -2.18
CA LEU A 249 2.77 6.49 -1.63
C LEU A 249 3.13 5.43 -2.66
N THR A 250 4.18 4.66 -2.39
CA THR A 250 4.46 3.43 -3.13
C THR A 250 3.92 2.21 -2.38
N VAL A 251 3.07 1.40 -3.01
CA VAL A 251 2.59 0.12 -2.46
C VAL A 251 3.28 -1.04 -3.19
N GLY A 252 4.15 -1.77 -2.51
CA GLY A 252 4.84 -2.93 -3.07
C GLY A 252 3.92 -4.14 -3.28
N SER A 253 4.26 -5.00 -4.26
CA SER A 253 3.48 -6.20 -4.62
C SER A 253 3.33 -7.23 -3.50
N GLY A 254 4.18 -7.18 -2.48
CA GLY A 254 4.08 -8.06 -1.33
C GLY A 254 2.99 -7.67 -0.33
N PHE A 255 2.39 -6.47 -0.44
CA PHE A 255 1.13 -6.10 0.24
C PHE A 255 -0.10 -6.71 -0.46
N SER A 256 -0.02 -8.03 -0.63
CA SER A 256 -0.83 -8.84 -1.56
C SER A 256 -2.33 -8.94 -1.25
N ASN A 257 -2.78 -8.43 -0.10
CA ASN A 257 -4.18 -8.50 0.32
C ASN A 257 -4.85 -7.13 0.45
N VAL A 258 -4.18 -6.04 0.06
CA VAL A 258 -4.79 -4.70 0.05
C VAL A 258 -5.95 -4.68 -0.93
N ARG A 259 -7.11 -4.23 -0.45
CA ARG A 259 -8.38 -4.14 -1.16
C ARG A 259 -8.84 -2.71 -1.36
N ASP A 260 -8.46 -1.84 -0.44
CA ASP A 260 -8.93 -0.47 -0.38
C ASP A 260 -7.78 0.47 0.00
N ILE A 261 -7.63 1.54 -0.79
CA ILE A 261 -6.76 2.68 -0.52
C ILE A 261 -7.66 3.92 -0.55
N ASN A 262 -7.91 4.53 0.60
CA ASN A 262 -8.83 5.66 0.71
C ASN A 262 -8.10 6.91 1.19
N ALA A 263 -8.00 7.91 0.32
CA ALA A 263 -7.42 9.22 0.60
C ALA A 263 -8.45 10.36 0.60
N SER A 264 -9.75 10.07 0.62
CA SER A 264 -10.83 11.08 0.56
C SER A 264 -10.78 12.12 1.68
N ALA A 265 -10.15 11.76 2.82
CA ALA A 265 -9.94 12.63 3.97
C ALA A 265 -8.59 13.36 3.96
N ASN A 266 -7.75 13.16 2.95
CA ASN A 266 -6.56 13.96 2.72
C ASN A 266 -6.89 15.19 1.86
N THR A 267 -6.34 16.33 2.23
CA THR A 267 -6.58 17.60 1.53
C THR A 267 -5.40 18.10 0.72
N GLY A 268 -4.25 17.40 0.78
CA GLY A 268 -3.01 17.78 0.09
C GLY A 268 -2.74 17.06 -1.23
N GLY A 269 -3.51 16.05 -1.61
CA GLY A 269 -3.30 15.23 -2.80
C GLY A 269 -2.66 13.85 -2.52
N LEU A 270 -2.78 12.94 -3.47
CA LEU A 270 -2.19 11.60 -3.45
C LEU A 270 -1.45 11.34 -4.77
N ASP A 271 -0.17 11.00 -4.67
CA ASP A 271 0.58 10.37 -5.77
C ASP A 271 0.79 8.89 -5.42
N LEU A 272 -0.01 8.01 -6.03
CA LEU A 272 -0.01 6.59 -5.75
C LEU A 272 0.77 5.83 -6.81
N ASN A 273 1.80 5.11 -6.40
CA ASN A 273 2.50 4.12 -7.20
C ASN A 273 2.21 2.70 -6.68
N SER A 274 1.16 2.05 -7.20
CA SER A 274 0.77 0.70 -6.75
C SER A 274 1.37 -0.39 -7.64
N ASN A 275 2.19 -1.27 -7.05
CA ASN A 275 2.66 -2.52 -7.66
C ASN A 275 1.80 -3.72 -7.24
N HIS A 276 0.69 -3.46 -6.55
CA HIS A 276 -0.34 -4.43 -6.19
C HIS A 276 -1.63 -4.12 -6.96
N ALA A 277 -2.45 -5.15 -7.17
CA ALA A 277 -3.71 -5.08 -7.90
C ALA A 277 -4.72 -6.10 -7.39
N GLY A 278 -5.98 -5.94 -7.79
CA GLY A 278 -6.98 -6.97 -7.61
C GLY A 278 -6.71 -8.25 -8.40
N THR A 279 -7.47 -9.30 -8.11
CA THR A 279 -7.33 -10.60 -8.79
C THR A 279 -8.42 -10.88 -9.82
N GLY A 280 -9.41 -10.01 -9.99
CA GLY A 280 -10.53 -10.20 -10.91
C GLY A 280 -11.60 -9.13 -10.72
N ASP A 281 -12.86 -9.47 -10.99
CA ASP A 281 -14.02 -8.56 -11.00
C ASP A 281 -13.78 -7.30 -11.84
N GLY A 282 -12.97 -7.44 -12.89
CA GLY A 282 -12.55 -6.35 -13.75
C GLY A 282 -13.66 -5.80 -14.65
N ILE A 283 -13.25 -5.06 -15.67
CA ILE A 283 -14.12 -4.21 -16.52
C ILE A 283 -15.34 -4.89 -17.15
N ILE A 284 -15.28 -6.20 -17.43
CA ILE A 284 -16.41 -6.97 -17.96
C ILE A 284 -17.41 -7.27 -16.85
N VAL A 285 -16.94 -7.78 -15.71
CA VAL A 285 -17.81 -8.20 -14.60
C VAL A 285 -18.58 -7.01 -14.03
N GLN A 286 -17.91 -5.86 -13.90
CA GLN A 286 -18.57 -4.64 -13.45
C GLN A 286 -19.70 -4.18 -14.38
N LEU A 287 -19.50 -4.23 -15.71
CA LEU A 287 -20.56 -3.95 -16.65
C LEU A 287 -21.70 -4.97 -16.51
N LEU A 288 -21.38 -6.28 -16.48
CA LEU A 288 -22.40 -7.32 -16.36
C LEU A 288 -23.26 -7.16 -15.09
N ASN A 289 -22.68 -6.69 -13.99
CA ASN A 289 -23.39 -6.45 -12.73
C ASN A 289 -24.42 -5.31 -12.78
N ILE A 290 -24.27 -4.37 -13.70
CA ILE A 290 -25.22 -3.24 -13.86
C ILE A 290 -26.18 -3.41 -15.03
N LEU A 291 -25.96 -4.42 -15.90
CA LEU A 291 -26.86 -4.71 -17.01
C LEU A 291 -28.18 -5.33 -16.52
N PRO A 292 -29.31 -5.02 -17.18
CA PRO A 292 -30.62 -5.59 -16.86
C PRO A 292 -30.75 -7.03 -17.41
N LEU A 293 -29.88 -7.95 -16.96
CA LEU A 293 -29.84 -9.33 -17.43
C LEU A 293 -30.92 -10.19 -16.77
N SER A 294 -31.45 -11.15 -17.52
CA SER A 294 -32.37 -12.16 -17.00
C SER A 294 -31.62 -13.17 -16.13
N ALA A 295 -32.32 -13.78 -15.17
CA ALA A 295 -31.76 -14.84 -14.33
C ALA A 295 -31.20 -16.03 -15.13
N VAL A 296 -31.76 -16.30 -16.31
CA VAL A 296 -31.27 -17.35 -17.21
C VAL A 296 -29.88 -16.99 -17.73
N THR A 297 -29.72 -15.77 -18.26
CA THR A 297 -28.43 -15.27 -18.77
C THR A 297 -27.39 -15.20 -17.67
N THR A 298 -27.75 -14.69 -16.48
CA THR A 298 -26.84 -14.67 -15.32
C THR A 298 -26.38 -16.07 -14.94
N GLY A 299 -27.29 -17.05 -14.93
CA GLY A 299 -26.97 -18.46 -14.65
C GLY A 299 -26.03 -19.09 -15.68
N LEU A 300 -26.14 -18.69 -16.95
CA LEU A 300 -25.23 -19.12 -18.02
C LEU A 300 -23.86 -18.45 -17.94
N LEU A 301 -23.79 -17.17 -17.53
CA LEU A 301 -22.55 -16.40 -17.45
C LEU A 301 -21.67 -16.82 -16.28
N ALA A 302 -22.24 -17.13 -15.11
CA ALA A 302 -21.46 -17.46 -13.91
C ALA A 302 -20.35 -18.53 -14.11
N PRO A 303 -20.61 -19.70 -14.75
CA PRO A 303 -19.55 -20.67 -15.03
C PRO A 303 -18.54 -20.17 -16.07
N VAL A 304 -18.95 -19.34 -17.03
CA VAL A 304 -18.06 -18.74 -18.03
C VAL A 304 -17.10 -17.76 -17.38
N LEU A 305 -17.59 -16.86 -16.53
CA LEU A 305 -16.76 -15.89 -15.80
C LEU A 305 -15.72 -16.61 -14.92
N THR A 306 -16.11 -17.73 -14.29
CA THR A 306 -15.19 -18.59 -13.54
C THR A 306 -14.14 -19.22 -14.44
N ALA A 307 -14.54 -19.81 -15.57
CA ALA A 307 -13.62 -20.48 -16.50
C ALA A 307 -12.64 -19.52 -17.17
N LEU A 308 -13.05 -18.26 -17.38
CA LEU A 308 -12.22 -17.20 -17.94
C LEU A 308 -11.31 -16.52 -16.89
N GLY A 309 -11.43 -16.90 -15.61
CA GLY A 309 -10.66 -16.29 -14.52
C GLY A 309 -11.03 -14.83 -14.25
N LEU A 310 -12.28 -14.44 -14.52
CA LEU A 310 -12.75 -13.06 -14.35
C LEU A 310 -13.31 -12.78 -12.96
N ASN A 311 -13.63 -13.82 -12.17
CA ASN A 311 -14.08 -13.65 -10.79
C ASN A 311 -12.89 -13.28 -9.90
N GLY A 312 -13.13 -12.41 -8.92
CA GLY A 312 -12.15 -12.13 -7.90
C GLY A 312 -12.54 -10.92 -7.09
N TYR A 313 -11.70 -9.90 -7.15
CA TYR A 313 -11.93 -8.60 -6.55
C TYR A 313 -11.03 -7.59 -7.24
N GLN A 314 -11.42 -6.33 -7.17
CA GLN A 314 -10.56 -5.22 -7.55
C GLN A 314 -9.95 -4.54 -6.34
N LEU A 315 -8.76 -3.98 -6.54
CA LEU A 315 -8.25 -2.93 -5.66
C LEU A 315 -9.11 -1.69 -5.87
N THR A 316 -9.66 -1.11 -4.81
CA THR A 316 -10.35 0.19 -4.87
C THR A 316 -9.41 1.27 -4.40
N VAL A 317 -9.34 2.37 -5.13
CA VAL A 317 -8.59 3.57 -4.76
C VAL A 317 -9.52 4.77 -4.84
N GLU A 318 -9.67 5.48 -3.74
CA GLU A 318 -10.35 6.76 -3.65
C GLU A 318 -9.31 7.85 -3.38
N GLY A 319 -9.22 8.81 -4.30
CA GLY A 319 -8.35 9.98 -4.25
C GLY A 319 -8.84 11.06 -3.29
N THR A 320 -8.33 12.27 -3.49
CA THR A 320 -8.59 13.46 -2.70
C THR A 320 -9.58 14.39 -3.39
N GLY A 321 -9.88 15.54 -2.76
CA GLY A 321 -10.58 16.64 -3.42
C GLY A 321 -9.71 17.50 -4.32
N THR A 322 -8.42 17.15 -4.49
CA THR A 322 -7.38 17.95 -5.16
C THR A 322 -6.66 17.12 -6.22
N THR A 323 -5.62 17.66 -6.86
CA THR A 323 -4.87 16.93 -7.89
C THR A 323 -4.25 15.66 -7.35
N ASP A 324 -4.60 14.54 -7.99
CA ASP A 324 -4.01 13.23 -7.71
C ASP A 324 -3.34 12.62 -8.95
N SER A 325 -2.45 11.67 -8.68
CA SER A 325 -1.77 10.85 -9.66
C SER A 325 -1.89 9.39 -9.25
N PHE A 326 -2.37 8.54 -10.15
CA PHE A 326 -2.58 7.12 -9.90
C PHE A 326 -1.81 6.29 -10.93
N ASN A 327 -0.68 5.73 -10.53
CA ASN A 327 0.12 4.80 -11.32
C ASN A 327 -0.15 3.36 -10.88
N VAL A 328 -1.08 2.69 -11.57
CA VAL A 328 -1.70 1.44 -11.10
C VAL A 328 -1.70 0.32 -12.15
N LEU A 329 -1.80 -0.91 -11.66
CA LEU A 329 -2.05 -2.11 -12.47
C LEU A 329 -3.56 -2.31 -12.70
N GLY A 330 -3.89 -3.18 -13.66
CA GLY A 330 -5.27 -3.62 -13.93
C GLY A 330 -5.97 -4.28 -12.74
N ASN A 331 -7.28 -4.56 -12.86
CA ASN A 331 -8.14 -4.96 -11.73
C ASN A 331 -8.13 -3.92 -10.60
N THR A 332 -8.18 -2.64 -10.98
CA THR A 332 -8.21 -1.51 -10.05
C THR A 332 -9.39 -0.61 -10.42
N THR A 333 -10.21 -0.24 -9.44
CA THR A 333 -11.24 0.80 -9.55
C THR A 333 -10.72 2.07 -8.92
N LEU A 334 -10.79 3.18 -9.67
CA LEU A 334 -10.31 4.50 -9.28
C LEU A 334 -11.50 5.47 -9.19
N ALA A 335 -11.49 6.28 -8.14
CA ALA A 335 -12.27 7.51 -8.03
C ALA A 335 -11.29 8.64 -7.68
N GLY A 336 -11.02 9.55 -8.61
CA GLY A 336 -10.03 10.63 -8.41
C GLY A 336 -10.58 11.84 -7.66
N GLY A 337 -11.90 11.93 -7.44
CA GLY A 337 -12.54 13.07 -6.84
C GLY A 337 -12.55 14.33 -7.73
N ASN A 338 -12.72 15.49 -7.11
CA ASN A 338 -12.93 16.75 -7.82
C ASN A 338 -11.65 17.41 -8.36
N GLY A 339 -10.48 16.85 -8.10
CA GLY A 339 -9.19 17.34 -8.57
C GLY A 339 -8.98 17.32 -10.08
N VAL A 340 -7.79 17.72 -10.51
CA VAL A 340 -7.29 17.46 -11.87
C VAL A 340 -6.44 16.21 -11.78
N ASN A 341 -6.94 15.08 -12.29
CA ASN A 341 -6.36 13.78 -11.99
C ASN A 341 -5.60 13.18 -13.16
N THR A 342 -4.54 12.44 -12.84
CA THR A 342 -3.77 11.65 -13.79
C THR A 342 -3.95 10.17 -13.49
N TYR A 343 -4.49 9.42 -14.45
CA TYR A 343 -4.65 7.97 -14.37
C TYR A 343 -3.59 7.31 -15.26
N GLU A 344 -2.46 6.93 -14.68
CA GLU A 344 -1.37 6.24 -15.36
C GLU A 344 -1.54 4.71 -15.25
N LEU A 345 -1.72 4.07 -16.40
CA LEU A 345 -1.99 2.65 -16.52
C LEU A 345 -0.67 1.91 -16.73
N LYS A 346 -0.14 1.26 -15.69
CA LYS A 346 0.96 0.29 -15.86
C LYS A 346 0.54 -0.88 -16.72
N SER A 347 -0.71 -1.30 -16.54
CA SER A 347 -1.39 -2.31 -17.34
C SER A 347 -2.89 -2.10 -17.25
N SER A 348 -3.59 -2.27 -18.36
CA SER A 348 -5.06 -2.26 -18.39
C SER A 348 -5.54 -3.06 -19.58
N THR A 349 -5.86 -4.33 -19.40
CA THR A 349 -6.22 -5.24 -20.52
C THR A 349 -7.69 -5.63 -20.48
N THR A 350 -8.17 -6.31 -21.52
CA THR A 350 -9.52 -6.90 -21.54
C THR A 350 -9.78 -7.86 -20.36
N GLN A 351 -8.76 -8.57 -19.86
CA GLN A 351 -8.88 -9.49 -18.72
C GLN A 351 -8.70 -8.81 -17.36
N ALA A 352 -7.81 -7.82 -17.29
CA ALA A 352 -7.50 -7.07 -16.08
C ALA A 352 -7.41 -5.59 -16.42
N GLY A 353 -8.57 -4.95 -16.57
CA GLY A 353 -8.66 -3.54 -16.93
C GLY A 353 -8.79 -2.66 -15.69
N VAL A 354 -8.43 -1.39 -15.85
CA VAL A 354 -8.68 -0.32 -14.87
C VAL A 354 -10.07 0.26 -15.12
N THR A 355 -10.76 0.55 -14.03
CA THR A 355 -12.05 1.24 -14.04
C THR A 355 -11.93 2.59 -13.39
N ILE A 356 -12.47 3.63 -14.01
CA ILE A 356 -12.50 4.99 -13.48
C ILE A 356 -13.97 5.41 -13.36
N THR A 357 -14.36 5.82 -12.16
CA THR A 357 -15.78 6.01 -11.82
C THR A 357 -16.29 7.44 -11.91
N ASP A 358 -15.38 8.40 -11.96
CA ASP A 358 -15.67 9.84 -11.92
C ASP A 358 -14.80 10.65 -12.89
N PHE A 359 -14.31 10.01 -13.96
CA PHE A 359 -13.48 10.65 -14.98
C PHE A 359 -14.17 11.90 -15.55
N ASP A 360 -13.45 13.02 -15.56
CA ASP A 360 -13.90 14.26 -16.18
C ASP A 360 -13.02 14.61 -17.37
N SER A 361 -13.54 14.40 -18.58
CA SER A 361 -12.80 14.60 -19.83
C SER A 361 -12.36 16.05 -20.09
N ALA A 362 -12.88 17.04 -19.34
CA ALA A 362 -12.46 18.43 -19.46
C ALA A 362 -11.17 18.75 -18.71
N LYS A 363 -10.77 17.92 -17.73
CA LYS A 363 -9.61 18.20 -16.86
C LYS A 363 -8.70 16.99 -16.64
N ASP A 364 -9.26 15.78 -16.54
CA ASP A 364 -8.51 14.58 -16.24
C ASP A 364 -7.78 14.06 -17.47
N LYS A 365 -6.77 13.22 -17.23
CA LYS A 365 -6.06 12.52 -18.30
C LYS A 365 -5.77 11.07 -17.96
N ILE A 366 -5.75 10.25 -18.99
CA ILE A 366 -5.33 8.85 -18.93
C ILE A 366 -3.99 8.74 -19.65
N VAL A 367 -3.02 8.08 -19.04
CA VAL A 367 -1.71 7.79 -19.63
C VAL A 367 -1.57 6.28 -19.77
N ASP A 368 -1.36 5.79 -20.98
CA ASP A 368 -1.10 4.37 -21.22
C ASP A 368 0.40 4.10 -21.27
N ALA A 369 0.92 3.35 -20.31
CA ALA A 369 2.36 3.08 -20.25
C ALA A 369 2.86 2.20 -21.40
N ALA A 370 1.98 1.40 -22.03
CA ALA A 370 2.36 0.51 -23.12
C ALA A 370 2.69 1.27 -24.41
N SER A 371 1.92 2.32 -24.73
CA SER A 371 2.11 3.17 -25.91
C SER A 371 2.74 4.54 -25.62
N ALA A 372 2.82 4.93 -24.34
CA ALA A 372 3.15 6.28 -23.87
C ALA A 372 2.16 7.37 -24.34
N LEU A 373 0.97 6.99 -24.82
CA LEU A 373 -0.06 7.92 -25.24
C LEU A 373 -0.73 8.58 -24.03
N THR A 374 -1.02 9.86 -24.17
CA THR A 374 -1.88 10.60 -23.22
C THR A 374 -3.22 10.88 -23.86
N ILE A 375 -4.31 10.45 -23.22
CA ILE A 375 -5.70 10.70 -23.63
C ILE A 375 -6.30 11.75 -22.69
N SER A 376 -6.69 12.90 -23.23
CA SER A 376 -7.17 14.05 -22.44
C SER A 376 -8.03 15.00 -23.28
N GLY A 377 -8.51 16.08 -22.65
CA GLY A 377 -9.19 17.19 -23.33
C GLY A 377 -8.27 18.10 -24.20
N ASP A 378 -6.98 17.78 -24.37
CA ASP A 378 -6.05 18.61 -25.13
C ASP A 378 -6.27 18.51 -26.65
N THR A 379 -6.98 19.50 -27.19
CA THR A 379 -7.30 19.63 -28.63
C THR A 379 -6.10 19.74 -29.59
N SER A 380 -4.87 19.85 -29.09
CA SER A 380 -3.68 19.77 -29.94
C SER A 380 -3.36 18.34 -30.40
N GLY A 381 -3.92 17.32 -29.73
CA GLY A 381 -3.81 15.91 -30.10
C GLY A 381 -4.73 15.47 -31.24
N THR A 382 -4.76 14.17 -31.50
CA THR A 382 -5.65 13.53 -32.47
C THR A 382 -6.95 13.13 -31.79
N ALA A 383 -8.11 13.51 -32.33
CA ALA A 383 -9.40 13.13 -31.77
C ALA A 383 -9.58 11.60 -31.74
N VAL A 384 -10.23 11.09 -30.69
CA VAL A 384 -10.57 9.66 -30.59
C VAL A 384 -11.62 9.27 -31.62
N ALA A 385 -11.57 8.01 -32.09
CA ALA A 385 -12.56 7.49 -33.01
C ALA A 385 -13.81 6.95 -32.31
N ASP A 386 -14.94 6.97 -33.01
CA ASP A 386 -16.17 6.29 -32.61
C ASP A 386 -16.10 4.80 -33.00
N TYR A 387 -16.04 3.93 -32.00
CA TYR A 387 -16.11 2.47 -32.18
C TYR A 387 -17.53 1.92 -31.99
N GLY A 388 -18.50 2.80 -31.75
CA GLY A 388 -19.91 2.51 -31.75
C GLY A 388 -20.53 2.34 -30.36
N THR A 389 -21.85 2.23 -30.36
CA THR A 389 -22.66 2.02 -29.16
C THR A 389 -23.51 0.77 -29.25
N ARG A 390 -23.82 0.19 -28.09
CA ARG A 390 -24.73 -0.96 -27.93
C ARG A 390 -25.80 -0.62 -26.90
N ALA A 391 -27.06 -0.87 -27.24
CA ALA A 391 -28.14 -0.65 -26.31
C ALA A 391 -28.20 -1.78 -25.27
N SER A 392 -28.21 -1.43 -23.98
CA SER A 392 -28.20 -2.37 -22.85
C SER A 392 -29.36 -3.38 -22.85
N ASP A 393 -30.53 -2.99 -23.36
CA ASP A 393 -31.72 -3.83 -23.46
C ASP A 393 -31.59 -4.96 -24.51
N THR A 394 -30.69 -4.82 -25.47
CA THR A 394 -30.39 -5.86 -26.47
C THR A 394 -29.34 -6.88 -25.99
N LEU A 395 -28.60 -6.56 -24.91
CA LEU A 395 -27.46 -7.38 -24.48
C LEU A 395 -27.86 -8.68 -23.79
N ASP A 396 -29.02 -8.75 -23.13
CA ASP A 396 -29.48 -9.99 -22.48
C ASP A 396 -29.63 -11.13 -23.51
N ALA A 397 -30.32 -10.85 -24.62
CA ALA A 397 -30.50 -11.82 -25.71
C ALA A 397 -29.17 -12.17 -26.39
N LEU A 398 -28.31 -11.17 -26.61
CA LEU A 398 -26.99 -11.39 -27.21
C LEU A 398 -26.13 -12.29 -26.34
N LEU A 399 -26.00 -11.99 -25.05
CA LEU A 399 -25.20 -12.75 -24.09
C LEU A 399 -25.73 -14.18 -23.93
N GLY A 400 -27.05 -14.37 -23.94
CA GLY A 400 -27.68 -15.70 -23.91
C GLY A 400 -27.25 -16.59 -25.09
N THR A 401 -26.99 -16.01 -26.26
CA THR A 401 -26.46 -16.74 -27.43
C THR A 401 -24.93 -16.84 -27.43
N LEU A 402 -24.25 -15.79 -26.98
CA LEU A 402 -22.78 -15.67 -27.02
C LEU A 402 -22.12 -16.72 -26.12
N VAL A 403 -22.70 -17.01 -24.96
CA VAL A 403 -22.16 -18.03 -24.03
C VAL A 403 -22.03 -19.40 -24.69
N GLY A 404 -22.96 -19.78 -25.58
CA GLY A 404 -22.92 -21.06 -26.30
C GLY A 404 -21.92 -21.11 -27.46
N GLY A 405 -21.37 -19.97 -27.88
CA GLY A 405 -20.54 -19.83 -29.08
C GLY A 405 -19.27 -18.99 -28.87
N LEU A 406 -18.85 -18.78 -27.63
CA LEU A 406 -17.72 -17.92 -27.30
C LEU A 406 -16.41 -18.47 -27.90
N THR A 407 -15.92 -17.80 -28.93
CA THR A 407 -14.58 -18.00 -29.50
C THR A 407 -13.66 -16.90 -28.93
N ASN A 408 -12.38 -17.20 -28.71
CA ASN A 408 -11.35 -16.23 -28.26
C ASN A 408 -11.44 -15.73 -26.80
N GLY A 409 -12.10 -16.48 -25.91
CA GLY A 409 -12.02 -16.26 -24.46
C GLY A 409 -12.52 -14.87 -24.02
N VAL A 410 -11.77 -14.19 -23.15
CA VAL A 410 -12.15 -12.89 -22.57
C VAL A 410 -12.30 -11.80 -23.64
N ILE A 411 -11.39 -11.78 -24.62
CA ILE A 411 -11.42 -10.82 -25.74
C ILE A 411 -12.69 -10.99 -26.57
N GLY A 412 -13.05 -12.25 -26.87
CA GLY A 412 -14.29 -12.56 -27.56
C GLY A 412 -15.54 -12.12 -26.79
N LEU A 413 -15.51 -12.18 -25.45
CA LEU A 413 -16.63 -11.77 -24.61
C LEU A 413 -16.81 -10.26 -24.65
N LEU A 414 -15.75 -9.48 -24.39
CA LEU A 414 -15.81 -8.02 -24.48
C LEU A 414 -16.11 -7.55 -25.91
N GLY A 415 -15.42 -8.10 -26.91
CA GLY A 415 -15.67 -7.81 -28.31
C GLY A 415 -17.09 -8.14 -28.74
N GLY A 416 -17.68 -9.22 -28.23
CA GLY A 416 -19.09 -9.55 -28.43
C GLY A 416 -20.05 -8.53 -27.80
N ILE A 417 -19.79 -8.13 -26.55
CA ILE A 417 -20.58 -7.12 -25.83
C ILE A 417 -20.55 -5.77 -26.55
N LEU A 418 -19.37 -5.32 -26.99
CA LEU A 418 -19.18 -4.02 -27.61
C LEU A 418 -19.45 -4.02 -29.12
N GLY A 419 -19.49 -5.21 -29.76
CA GLY A 419 -19.61 -5.32 -31.21
C GLY A 419 -18.30 -5.16 -31.97
N LEU A 420 -17.16 -5.39 -31.31
CA LEU A 420 -15.80 -5.24 -31.85
C LEU A 420 -15.14 -6.58 -32.22
N GLY A 421 -15.94 -7.64 -32.42
CA GLY A 421 -15.42 -8.99 -32.70
C GLY A 421 -14.91 -9.23 -34.13
N SER A 422 -15.02 -8.27 -35.04
CA SER A 422 -14.58 -8.39 -36.43
C SER A 422 -13.20 -7.75 -36.65
N SER A 423 -12.46 -8.24 -37.66
CA SER A 423 -11.27 -7.55 -38.14
C SER A 423 -11.60 -6.13 -38.63
N ASN A 424 -10.71 -5.18 -38.36
CA ASN A 424 -10.89 -3.75 -38.64
C ASN A 424 -12.00 -3.08 -37.83
N ALA A 425 -12.39 -3.64 -36.68
CA ALA A 425 -13.33 -3.00 -35.76
C ALA A 425 -12.72 -1.77 -35.07
N LEU A 426 -11.40 -1.75 -34.84
CA LEU A 426 -10.70 -0.60 -34.28
C LEU A 426 -10.25 0.31 -35.44
N THR A 427 -11.02 1.35 -35.72
CA THR A 427 -10.85 2.20 -36.91
C THR A 427 -9.72 3.23 -36.80
N ALA A 428 -9.13 3.40 -35.61
CA ALA A 428 -8.03 4.32 -35.33
C ALA A 428 -7.10 3.75 -34.23
N LYS A 429 -6.10 4.53 -33.79
CA LYS A 429 -5.22 4.16 -32.67
C LYS A 429 -5.97 4.11 -31.35
N VAL A 430 -6.82 5.11 -31.12
CA VAL A 430 -7.63 5.24 -29.90
C VAL A 430 -9.07 5.50 -30.30
N GLY A 431 -10.00 4.81 -29.64
CA GLY A 431 -11.42 5.04 -29.84
C GLY A 431 -12.27 4.66 -28.63
N VAL A 432 -13.53 5.06 -28.68
CA VAL A 432 -14.51 4.86 -27.61
C VAL A 432 -15.60 3.93 -28.11
N ALA A 433 -15.83 2.83 -27.40
CA ALA A 433 -17.00 1.99 -27.55
C ALA A 433 -17.87 2.09 -26.30
N SER A 434 -19.19 1.96 -26.39
CA SER A 434 -20.02 2.10 -25.18
C SER A 434 -21.27 1.24 -25.16
N VAL A 435 -21.73 0.93 -23.94
CA VAL A 435 -23.06 0.38 -23.70
C VAL A 435 -23.96 1.48 -23.13
N VAL A 436 -25.05 1.78 -23.82
CA VAL A 436 -25.97 2.87 -23.49
C VAL A 436 -27.18 2.33 -22.73
N PHE A 437 -27.51 2.97 -21.61
CA PHE A 437 -28.65 2.61 -20.78
C PHE A 437 -29.87 3.44 -21.16
N GLY A 438 -31.02 2.79 -21.39
CA GLY A 438 -32.25 3.50 -21.79
C GLY A 438 -32.78 4.39 -20.65
N GLY A 439 -33.05 5.66 -20.94
CA GLY A 439 -33.58 6.64 -19.97
C GLY A 439 -33.31 8.09 -20.40
N THR A 440 -33.87 9.06 -19.68
CA THR A 440 -33.54 10.49 -19.84
C THR A 440 -32.23 10.78 -19.11
N GLY A 441 -31.17 11.08 -19.86
CA GLY A 441 -29.81 11.20 -19.37
C GLY A 441 -28.98 10.14 -20.09
N ASP A 442 -28.23 10.57 -21.09
CA ASP A 442 -27.42 9.73 -21.97
C ASP A 442 -26.20 9.12 -21.23
N ASN A 443 -26.48 8.35 -20.17
CA ASN A 443 -25.48 7.66 -19.36
C ASN A 443 -25.09 6.36 -20.05
N ALA A 444 -23.80 6.19 -20.22
CA ALA A 444 -23.18 5.06 -20.87
C ALA A 444 -22.05 4.48 -20.00
N SER A 445 -21.85 3.19 -20.19
CA SER A 445 -20.65 2.47 -19.76
C SER A 445 -19.68 2.48 -20.93
N SER A 446 -18.64 3.30 -20.83
CA SER A 446 -17.76 3.61 -21.95
C SER A 446 -16.40 2.95 -21.79
N TYR A 447 -15.87 2.42 -22.89
CA TYR A 447 -14.57 1.79 -22.95
C TYR A 447 -13.68 2.62 -23.86
N VAL A 448 -12.60 3.17 -23.31
CA VAL A 448 -11.50 3.74 -24.11
C VAL A 448 -10.57 2.61 -24.47
N ILE A 449 -10.38 2.38 -25.76
CA ILE A 449 -9.59 1.27 -26.30
C ILE A 449 -8.43 1.85 -27.09
N ILE A 450 -7.22 1.38 -26.79
CA ILE A 450 -5.97 1.77 -27.43
C ILE A 450 -5.43 0.54 -28.17
N ASP A 451 -5.44 0.60 -29.49
CA ASP A 451 -4.88 -0.41 -30.40
C ASP A 451 -3.35 -0.29 -30.37
N ASN A 452 -2.69 -0.91 -29.39
CA ASN A 452 -1.26 -0.70 -29.18
C ASN A 452 -0.40 -1.26 -30.30
N ASN A 453 -0.86 -2.29 -31.00
CA ASN A 453 -0.12 -2.98 -32.05
C ASN A 453 -0.53 -2.56 -33.47
N ASP A 454 -1.47 -1.63 -33.61
CA ASP A 454 -1.95 -1.04 -34.87
C ASP A 454 -2.50 -2.09 -35.85
N ASN A 455 -3.12 -3.15 -35.34
CA ASN A 455 -3.65 -4.25 -36.16
C ASN A 455 -5.15 -4.14 -36.46
N HIS A 456 -5.78 -3.08 -35.97
CA HIS A 456 -7.20 -2.74 -36.13
C HIS A 456 -8.18 -3.78 -35.58
N THR A 457 -7.75 -4.63 -34.64
CA THR A 457 -8.53 -5.74 -34.08
C THR A 457 -8.33 -5.82 -32.57
N LEU A 458 -9.43 -5.87 -31.80
CA LEU A 458 -9.35 -6.01 -30.35
C LEU A 458 -8.62 -7.32 -29.96
N ASP A 459 -7.48 -7.19 -29.28
CA ASP A 459 -6.68 -8.33 -28.83
C ASP A 459 -6.01 -8.13 -27.45
N ALA A 460 -5.02 -8.98 -27.14
CA ALA A 460 -4.35 -9.01 -25.84
C ALA A 460 -3.27 -7.92 -25.66
N ASN A 461 -2.83 -7.29 -26.75
CA ASN A 461 -1.84 -6.21 -26.73
C ASN A 461 -2.50 -4.85 -26.50
N ASP A 462 -3.82 -4.76 -26.67
CA ASP A 462 -4.55 -3.52 -26.54
C ASP A 462 -4.79 -3.15 -25.09
N SER A 463 -4.76 -1.83 -24.83
CA SER A 463 -5.16 -1.29 -23.56
C SER A 463 -6.66 -0.97 -23.57
N VAL A 464 -7.36 -1.34 -22.50
CA VAL A 464 -8.80 -1.10 -22.34
C VAL A 464 -9.06 -0.49 -20.97
N VAL A 465 -9.65 0.70 -20.95
CA VAL A 465 -10.07 1.40 -19.73
C VAL A 465 -11.58 1.49 -19.70
N TYR A 466 -12.17 1.18 -18.54
CA TYR A 466 -13.61 1.31 -18.36
C TYR A 466 -13.96 2.60 -17.61
N LEU A 467 -14.73 3.47 -18.24
CA LEU A 467 -15.25 4.70 -17.66
C LEU A 467 -16.75 4.52 -17.36
N THR A 468 -17.13 4.68 -16.10
CA THR A 468 -18.55 4.55 -15.71
C THR A 468 -19.25 5.91 -15.74
N GLY A 469 -20.57 5.88 -15.99
CA GLY A 469 -21.42 7.07 -15.89
C GLY A 469 -21.11 8.19 -16.89
N GLN A 470 -20.39 7.88 -17.98
CA GLN A 470 -19.99 8.86 -18.98
C GLN A 470 -21.04 9.01 -20.07
N ASN A 471 -20.97 10.12 -20.81
CA ASN A 471 -21.72 10.27 -22.06
C ASN A 471 -20.82 9.93 -23.25
N HIS A 472 -21.27 9.00 -24.10
CA HIS A 472 -20.48 8.55 -25.25
C HIS A 472 -20.10 9.69 -26.19
N GLN A 473 -21.06 10.55 -26.58
CA GLN A 473 -20.81 11.65 -27.50
C GLN A 473 -19.88 12.70 -26.89
N GLN A 474 -20.04 13.02 -25.60
CA GLN A 474 -19.17 13.92 -24.87
C GLN A 474 -17.73 13.43 -24.89
N LEU A 475 -17.48 12.13 -24.70
CA LEU A 475 -16.14 11.56 -24.79
C LEU A 475 -15.54 11.76 -26.19
N LEU A 476 -16.32 11.52 -27.25
CA LEU A 476 -15.86 11.76 -28.64
C LEU A 476 -15.56 13.24 -28.92
N ASP A 477 -16.40 14.14 -28.40
CA ASP A 477 -16.26 15.58 -28.62
C ASP A 477 -15.07 16.19 -27.86
N THR A 478 -14.65 15.56 -26.76
CA THR A 478 -13.65 16.12 -25.84
C THR A 478 -12.30 15.42 -25.91
N LEU A 479 -12.26 14.10 -26.09
CA LEU A 479 -11.02 13.35 -25.97
C LEU A 479 -10.14 13.38 -27.21
N HIS A 480 -8.87 13.63 -26.96
CA HIS A 480 -7.79 13.62 -27.93
C HIS A 480 -6.62 12.82 -27.35
N TYR A 481 -5.85 12.14 -28.21
CA TYR A 481 -4.64 11.43 -27.85
C TYR A 481 -3.41 12.04 -28.52
N ALA A 482 -2.28 12.06 -27.81
CA ALA A 482 -1.00 12.58 -28.28
C ALA A 482 0.18 11.71 -27.82
#